data_AF-A0A3C0UUK6-F1
#
_entry.id   AF-A0A3C0UUK6-F1
#
_cell.length_a   1.000
_cell.length_b   1.000
_cell.length_c   1.000
_cell.angle_alpha   90.00
_cell.angle_beta   90.00
_cell.angle_gamma   90.00
#
_symmetry.space_group_name_H-M   'P 1'
#
loop_
_entity.id
_entity.type
_entity.pdbx_description
1 polymer ?
#
loop_
_entity_poly.entity_id
_entity_poly.type
_entity_poly.pdbx_seq_one_letter_code
_entity_poly.pdbx_strand_id
1 'polypeptide(L)' 'MKKNIVKIIGFALGLVGFLLAFKVFVLPTIPPNDEIAPGMVLIAAILNGFLFAFIGSLIQKYLKQNHV' A
#
# COMPACT_ATOMS: atom_id res chain seq x y z
N MET A 1 9.53 -14.86 -13.88
CA MET A 1 8.11 -14.47 -13.75
C MET A 1 7.45 -14.94 -12.44
N LYS A 2 7.61 -16.20 -11.99
CA LYS A 2 7.00 -16.72 -10.73
C LYS A 2 7.22 -15.85 -9.46
N LYS A 3 8.45 -15.35 -9.22
CA LYS A 3 8.76 -14.57 -8.00
C LYS A 3 8.07 -13.20 -7.91
N ASN A 4 7.78 -12.56 -9.04
CA ASN A 4 7.12 -11.25 -9.06
C ASN A 4 5.61 -11.38 -8.83
N ILE A 5 5.01 -12.46 -9.33
CA ILE A 5 3.59 -12.78 -9.14
C ILE A 5 3.28 -13.00 -7.66
N VAL A 6 4.12 -13.75 -6.94
CA VAL A 6 3.93 -13.99 -5.49
C VAL A 6 3.99 -12.68 -4.69
N LYS A 7 4.89 -11.76 -5.04
CA LYS A 7 4.97 -10.44 -4.38
C LYS A 7 3.71 -9.60 -4.60
N ILE A 8 3.19 -9.59 -5.83
CA ILE A 8 1.97 -8.84 -6.17
C ILE A 8 0.75 -9.45 -5.46
N ILE A 9 0.64 -10.78 -5.43
CA ILE A 9 -0.45 -11.48 -4.73
C ILE A 9 -0.37 -11.23 -3.23
N GLY A 10 0.82 -11.29 -2.62
CA GLY A 10 1.02 -10.97 -1.20
C GLY A 10 0.66 -9.53 -0.87
N PHE A 11 1.03 -8.57 -1.73
CA PHE A 11 0.63 -7.18 -1.58
C PHE A 11 -0.90 -7.00 -1.69
N ALA A 12 -1.52 -7.61 -2.69
CA ALA A 12 -2.96 -7.52 -2.90
C ALA A 12 -3.75 -8.14 -1.74
N LEU A 13 -3.35 -9.31 -1.25
CA LEU A 13 -3.95 -9.95 -0.08
C LEU A 13 -3.80 -9.10 1.19
N GLY A 14 -2.60 -8.54 1.42
CA GLY A 14 -2.37 -7.64 2.55
C GLY A 14 -3.20 -6.36 2.49
N LEU A 15 -3.29 -5.75 1.31
CA LEU A 15 -4.09 -4.54 1.08
C LEU A 15 -5.58 -4.82 1.30
N VAL A 16 -6.13 -5.88 0.70
CA VAL A 16 -7.54 -6.26 0.87
C VAL A 16 -7.85 -6.61 2.33
N GLY A 17 -6.97 -7.36 3.00
CA GLY A 17 -7.14 -7.69 4.42
C GLY A 17 -7.13 -6.45 5.32
N PHE A 18 -6.23 -5.50 5.04
CA PHE A 18 -6.17 -4.23 5.75
C PHE A 18 -7.41 -3.37 5.52
N LEU A 19 -7.89 -3.23 4.28
CA LEU A 19 -9.13 -2.50 3.97
C LEU A 19 -10.34 -3.11 4.68
N LEU A 20 -10.42 -4.44 4.74
CA LEU A 20 -11.48 -5.14 5.45
C LEU A 20 -11.41 -4.86 6.96
N ALA A 21 -10.24 -4.95 7.57
CA ALA A 21 -10.06 -4.62 8.99
C ALA A 21 -10.38 -3.15 9.29
N PHE A 22 -9.94 -2.23 8.45
CA PHE A 22 -10.26 -0.80 8.57
C PHE A 22 -11.78 -0.55 8.54
N LYS A 23 -12.49 -1.24 7.65
CA LYS A 23 -13.95 -1.17 7.58
C LYS A 23 -14.66 -1.77 8.79
N VAL A 24 -14.15 -2.84 9.37
CA VAL A 24 -14.82 -3.54 10.48
C VAL A 24 -14.51 -2.89 11.83
N PHE A 25 -13.32 -2.33 12.02
CA PHE A 25 -12.89 -1.82 13.33
C PHE A 25 -12.87 -0.30 13.43
N VAL A 26 -12.60 0.43 12.34
CA VAL A 26 -12.42 1.88 12.38
C VAL A 26 -13.69 2.59 11.94
N LEU A 27 -14.20 2.30 10.75
CA LEU A 27 -15.38 2.96 10.18
C LEU A 27 -16.64 2.95 11.09
N PRO A 28 -16.97 1.88 11.85
CA PRO A 28 -18.16 1.88 12.71
C PRO A 28 -18.08 2.84 13.90
N THR A 29 -16.88 3.31 14.24
CA THR A 29 -16.66 4.26 15.34
C THR A 29 -16.75 5.72 14.90
N ILE A 30 -16.94 5.97 13.60
CA ILE A 30 -16.90 7.30 12.99
C ILE A 30 -18.28 7.58 12.37
N PRO A 31 -18.89 8.75 12.60
CA PRO A 31 -20.15 9.07 11.97
C PRO A 31 -20.00 9.16 10.43
N PRO A 32 -21.04 8.82 9.65
CA PRO A 32 -20.95 8.67 8.19
C PRO A 32 -20.42 9.91 7.45
N ASN A 33 -20.71 11.11 7.97
CA ASN A 33 -20.23 12.37 7.39
C ASN A 33 -18.71 12.55 7.55
N ASP A 34 -18.12 11.95 8.58
CA ASP A 34 -16.71 12.10 8.92
C ASP A 34 -15.84 10.97 8.33
N GLU A 35 -16.44 9.95 7.70
CA GLU A 35 -15.74 8.81 7.06
C GLU A 35 -14.83 9.24 5.90
N ILE A 36 -15.09 10.41 5.30
CA ILE A 36 -14.32 10.95 4.18
C ILE A 36 -12.89 11.27 4.60
N ALA A 37 -12.67 11.81 5.80
CA ALA A 37 -11.33 12.19 6.26
C ALA A 37 -10.40 10.98 6.47
N PRO A 38 -10.80 9.93 7.23
CA PRO A 38 -10.04 8.69 7.34
C PRO A 38 -9.83 8.00 5.98
N GLY A 39 -10.85 8.00 5.12
CA GLY A 39 -10.75 7.43 3.77
C GLY A 39 -9.73 8.15 2.90
N MET A 40 -9.68 9.48 2.94
CA MET A 40 -8.69 10.28 2.21
C MET A 40 -7.27 10.06 2.74
N VAL A 41 -7.09 9.95 4.05
CA VAL A 41 -5.79 9.63 4.68
C VAL A 41 -5.29 8.26 4.24
N LEU A 42 -6.20 7.28 4.16
CA LEU A 42 -5.91 5.92 3.70
C LEU A 42 -5.42 5.92 2.24
N ILE A 43 -6.12 6.63 1.35
CA ILE A 43 -5.74 6.74 -0.06
C ILE A 43 -4.38 7.43 -0.20
N ALA A 44 -4.16 8.53 0.53
CA ALA A 44 -2.88 9.23 0.53
C ALA A 44 -1.73 8.33 1.02
N ALA A 45 -1.97 7.50 2.05
CA ALA A 45 -0.99 6.53 2.55
C ALA A 45 -0.66 5.45 1.51
N ILE A 46 -1.66 4.92 0.78
CA ILE A 46 -1.46 3.94 -0.29
C ILE A 46 -0.62 4.56 -1.42
N LEU A 47 -0.95 5.77 -1.86
CA LEU A 47 -0.22 6.48 -2.91
C LEU A 47 1.23 6.77 -2.50
N ASN A 48 1.46 7.21 -1.27
CA ASN A 48 2.81 7.40 -0.73
C ASN A 48 3.60 6.08 -0.69
N GLY A 49 2.97 4.99 -0.25
CA GLY A 49 3.59 3.66 -0.25
C GLY A 49 4.03 3.23 -1.65
N PHE A 50 3.19 3.45 -2.67
CA PHE A 50 3.53 3.19 -4.07
C PHE A 50 4.69 4.07 -4.56
N LEU A 51 4.69 5.36 -4.21
CA LEU A 51 5.76 6.29 -4.57
C LEU A 51 7.11 5.82 -4.00
N PHE A 52 7.14 5.46 -2.71
CA PHE A 52 8.36 4.94 -2.09
C PHE A 52 8.80 3.60 -2.65
N ALA A 53 7.86 2.70 -2.96
CA ALA A 53 8.19 1.43 -3.62
C ALA A 53 8.79 1.65 -5.01
N PHE A 54 8.30 2.63 -5.76
CA PHE A 54 8.85 3.01 -7.06
C PHE A 54 10.25 3.60 -6.94
N ILE A 55 10.45 4.55 -6.02
CA ILE A 55 11.77 5.15 -5.75
C ILE A 55 12.76 4.07 -5.29
N GLY A 56 12.37 3.20 -4.37
CA GLY A 56 13.20 2.07 -3.93
C GLY A 56 13.57 1.12 -5.06
N SER A 57 12.65 0.86 -5.99
CA SER A 57 12.92 0.07 -7.21
C SER A 57 13.94 0.75 -8.13
N LEU A 58 13.83 2.07 -8.32
CA LEU A 58 14.81 2.87 -9.07
C LEU A 58 16.20 2.81 -8.43
N ILE A 59 16.29 3.01 -7.12
CA ILE A 59 17.53 2.95 -6.35
C ILE A 59 18.14 1.54 -6.43
N GLN A 60 17.35 0.48 -6.25
CA GLN A 60 17.82 -0.90 -6.37
C GLN A 60 18.36 -1.22 -7.76
N LYS A 61 17.71 -0.72 -8.82
CA LYS A 61 18.20 -0.87 -10.19
C LYS A 61 19.54 -0.16 -10.39
N TYR A 62 19.64 1.09 -9.92
CA TYR A 62 20.86 1.88 -10.02
C TYR A 62 22.05 1.24 -9.29
N LEU A 63 21.85 0.79 -8.04
CA LEU A 63 22.87 0.10 -7.25
C LEU A 63 23.30 -1.23 -7.91
N LYS A 64 22.35 -2.01 -8.41
CA LYS A 64 22.64 -3.28 -9.09
C LYS A 64 23.44 -3.07 -10.38
N GLN A 65 23.22 -1.94 -11.06
CA GLN A 65 23.89 -1.61 -12.31
C GLN A 65 25.31 -1.06 -12.08
N ASN A 66 25.59 -0.48 -10.90
CA ASN A 66 26.91 0.04 -10.50
C ASN A 66 27.82 -0.98 -9.80
N HIS A 67 27.43 -2.26 -9.66
CA HIS A 67 28.24 -3.33 -9.05
C HIS A 67 29.03 -2.88 -7.79
N VAL A 68 28.32 -2.35 -6.81
CA VAL A 68 28.81 -2.26 -5.42
C VAL A 68 28.34 -3.51 -4.68
#